data_AF-A0A2S6V6Q6-F1
#
_entry.id   AF-A0A2S6V6Q6-F1
#
_cell.length_a   1.000
_cell.length_b   1.000
_cell.length_c   1.000
_cell.angle_alpha   90.00
_cell.angle_beta   90.00
_cell.angle_gamma   90.00
#
_symmetry.space_group_name_H-M   'P 1'
#
loop_
_entity.id
_entity.type
_entity.pdbx_description
1 polymer ?
#
loop_
_entity_poly.entity_id
_entity_poly.type
_entity_poly.pdbx_seq_one_letter_code
_entity_poly.pdbx_strand_id
1 'polypeptide(L)' 'MNQPSHPIMKSKEAIAQEEVAKILDAILAGKYSWACVLFLHLYGYEPLDYIPYNTYNRLIKQNRKIVSSSCQKIDKCN' A
#
# COMPACT_ATOMS: atom_id res chain seq x y z
N MET A 1 16.60 8.31 18.72
CA MET A 1 15.52 7.83 17.84
C MET A 1 14.59 9.01 17.60
N ASN A 2 14.80 9.75 16.52
CA ASN A 2 13.96 10.90 16.20
C ASN A 2 12.64 10.35 15.67
N GLN A 3 11.57 10.53 16.46
CA GLN A 3 10.20 10.30 16.01
C GLN A 3 9.92 11.33 14.91
N PRO A 4 9.57 10.93 13.67
CA PRO A 4 9.18 11.89 12.64
C PRO A 4 7.87 12.54 13.08
N SER A 5 7.93 13.84 13.36
CA SER A 5 6.79 14.68 13.70
C SER A 5 5.76 14.61 12.57
N HIS A 6 4.63 13.95 12.86
CA HIS A 6 3.53 13.71 11.93
C HIS A 6 2.91 15.03 11.45
N PRO A 7 2.94 15.36 10.14
CA PRO A 7 2.15 16.45 9.61
C PRO A 7 0.67 16.06 9.63
N ILE A 8 -0.15 16.84 10.35
CA ILE A 8 -1.61 16.72 10.32
C ILE A 8 -2.13 17.32 9.00
N MET A 9 -2.71 16.43 8.18
CA MET A 9 -3.87 16.61 7.31
C MET A 9 -3.81 17.66 6.18
N LYS A 10 -3.97 17.19 4.93
CA LYS A 10 -4.63 17.95 3.85
C LYS A 10 -5.80 17.13 3.30
N SER A 11 -7.01 17.57 3.61
CA SER A 11 -8.28 16.97 3.21
C SER A 11 -8.45 17.03 1.69
N LYS A 12 -8.43 15.85 1.05
CA LYS A 12 -9.01 15.60 -0.28
C LYS A 12 -10.20 14.65 -0.09
N GLU A 13 -11.25 15.15 0.56
CA GLU A 13 -12.40 14.35 1.03
C GLU A 13 -13.20 13.67 -0.10
N ALA A 14 -13.13 14.17 -1.34
CA ALA A 14 -13.84 13.57 -2.48
C ALA A 14 -13.05 12.47 -3.22
N ILE A 15 -11.72 12.46 -3.13
CA ILE A 15 -10.86 11.45 -3.78
C ILE A 15 -10.72 10.20 -2.89
N ALA A 16 -11.08 10.32 -1.61
CA ALA A 16 -10.89 9.27 -0.62
C ALA A 16 -11.72 8.00 -0.88
N GLN A 17 -12.91 8.08 -1.47
CA GLN A 17 -13.76 6.89 -1.63
C GLN A 17 -13.20 5.87 -2.61
N GLU A 18 -12.66 6.31 -3.75
CA GLU A 18 -12.09 5.40 -4.76
C GLU A 18 -10.78 4.78 -4.26
N GLU A 19 -9.94 5.57 -3.60
CA GLU A 19 -8.69 5.09 -3.01
C GLU A 19 -8.94 4.12 -1.85
N VAL A 20 -9.98 4.35 -1.04
CA VAL A 20 -10.41 3.41 0.00
C VAL A 20 -10.95 2.11 -0.62
N ALA A 21 -11.69 2.18 -1.73
CA ALA A 21 -12.14 0.97 -2.44
C ALA A 21 -10.93 0.14 -2.93
N LYS A 22 -9.89 0.79 -3.47
CA LYS A 22 -8.64 0.11 -3.88
C LYS A 22 -7.92 -0.56 -2.70
N ILE A 23 -7.94 0.06 -1.51
CA ILE A 23 -7.40 -0.53 -0.28
C ILE A 23 -8.21 -1.78 0.10
N LEU A 24 -9.54 -1.71 0.08
CA LEU A 24 -10.42 -2.84 0.38
C LEU A 24 -10.22 -4.00 -0.61
N ASP A 25 -10.12 -3.71 -1.91
CA ASP A 25 -9.83 -4.73 -2.93
C ASP A 25 -8.47 -5.41 -2.69
N ALA A 26 -7.46 -4.65 -2.27
CA ALA A 26 -6.16 -5.20 -1.90
C ALA A 26 -6.25 -6.12 -0.66
N ILE A 27 -7.07 -5.78 0.32
CA ILE A 27 -7.34 -6.60 1.50
C ILE A 27 -8.06 -7.90 1.11
N LEU A 28 -9.11 -7.80 0.28
CA LEU A 28 -9.84 -8.97 -0.23
C LEU A 28 -8.95 -9.88 -1.08
N ALA A 29 -7.97 -9.31 -1.78
CA ALA A 29 -6.94 -10.05 -2.51
C ALA A 29 -5.82 -10.64 -1.62
N GLY A 30 -5.88 -10.46 -0.29
CA GLY A 30 -4.88 -10.94 0.67
C GLY A 30 -3.55 -10.16 0.65
N LYS A 31 -3.51 -8.99 0.00
CA LYS A 31 -2.30 -8.18 -0.18
C LYS A 31 -2.21 -7.07 0.86
N TYR A 32 -2.14 -7.46 2.13
CA TYR A 32 -2.10 -6.52 3.26
C TYR A 32 -0.94 -5.51 3.16
N SER A 33 0.24 -5.97 2.76
CA SER A 33 1.41 -5.08 2.58
C SER A 33 1.19 -4.02 1.50
N TRP A 34 0.44 -4.34 0.45
CA TRP A 34 0.08 -3.37 -0.59
C TRP A 34 -1.03 -2.41 -0.12
N ALA A 35 -2.00 -2.93 0.63
CA ALA A 35 -3.01 -2.10 1.28
C ALA A 35 -2.36 -1.03 2.19
N CYS A 36 -1.31 -1.39 2.93
CA CYS A 36 -0.54 -0.44 3.74
C CYS A 36 0.14 0.64 2.88
N VAL A 37 0.66 0.31 1.69
CA VAL A 37 1.26 1.30 0.77
C VAL A 37 0.22 2.29 0.24
N LEU A 38 -0.96 1.78 -0.15
CA LEU A 38 -2.09 2.59 -0.59
C LEU A 38 -2.62 3.49 0.55
N PHE A 39 -2.66 2.95 1.77
CA PHE A 39 -3.00 3.70 2.96
C PHE A 39 -2.01 4.84 3.20
N LEU A 40 -0.69 4.60 3.15
CA LEU A 40 0.29 5.68 3.31
C LEU A 40 0.10 6.79 2.25
N HIS A 41 -0.18 6.43 1.00
CA HIS A 41 -0.48 7.39 -0.07
C HIS A 41 -1.76 8.19 0.19
N LEU A 42 -2.83 7.54 0.64
CA LEU A 42 -4.10 8.18 0.96
C LEU A 42 -3.94 9.26 2.04
N TYR A 43 -3.08 9.00 3.02
CA TYR A 43 -2.79 9.93 4.10
C TYR A 43 -1.69 10.94 3.77
N GLY A 44 -1.11 10.88 2.56
CA GLY A 44 -0.07 11.79 2.10
C GLY A 44 1.30 11.58 2.78
N TYR A 45 1.55 10.37 3.30
CA TYR A 45 2.83 10.00 3.86
C TYR A 45 3.76 9.45 2.78
N GLU A 46 5.05 9.77 2.90
CA GLU A 46 6.10 9.15 2.10
C GLU A 46 6.25 7.67 2.50
N PRO A 47 6.03 6.70 1.60
CA PRO A 47 6.12 5.28 1.94
C PRO A 47 7.51 4.85 2.42
N LEU A 48 8.56 5.58 2.02
CA LEU A 48 9.96 5.26 2.38
C LEU A 48 10.28 5.53 3.86
N ASP A 49 9.48 6.34 4.54
CA ASP A 49 9.65 6.61 5.98
C ASP A 49 9.16 5.44 6.86
N TYR A 50 8.23 4.64 6.32
CA TYR A 50 7.59 3.53 7.05
C TYR A 50 8.00 2.16 6.50
N ILE A 51 8.35 2.10 5.22
CA ILE A 51 8.68 0.87 4.50
C ILE A 51 10.10 0.99 3.97
N PRO A 52 10.99 0.04 4.30
CA PRO A 52 12.33 0.01 3.73
C PRO A 52 12.29 0.02 2.20
N TYR A 53 13.17 0.79 1.57
CA TYR A 53 13.23 0.98 0.11
C TYR A 53 13.14 -0.34 -0.68
N ASN A 54 13.87 -1.37 -0.25
CA ASN A 54 13.86 -2.69 -0.89
C ASN A 54 12.47 -3.35 -0.86
N THR A 55 11.76 -3.21 0.26
CA THR A 55 10.41 -3.74 0.44
C THR A 55 9.42 -2.96 -0.43
N TYR A 56 9.51 -1.63 -0.43
CA TYR A 56 8.64 -0.79 -1.27
C TYR A 56 8.80 -1.12 -2.76
N ASN A 57 10.04 -1.18 -3.26
CA ASN A 57 10.31 -1.55 -4.64
C ASN A 57 9.81 -2.95 -5.01
N ARG A 58 9.90 -3.91 -4.07
CA ARG A 58 9.36 -5.26 -4.27
C ARG A 58 7.84 -5.23 -4.41
N LEU A 59 7.14 -4.51 -3.53
CA LEU A 59 5.68 -4.38 -3.55
C LEU A 59 5.19 -3.73 -4.84
N ILE A 60 5.85 -2.66 -5.32
CA ILE A 60 5.51 -1.99 -6.58
C ILE A 60 5.67 -2.94 -7.77
N LYS A 61 6.77 -3.69 -7.84
CA LYS A 61 7.02 -4.67 -8.91
C LYS A 61 6.01 -5.83 -8.87
N GLN A 62 5.66 -6.32 -7.69
CA GLN A 62 4.66 -7.38 -7.53
C GLN A 62 3.30 -6.91 -8.02
N ASN A 63 2.86 -5.71 -7.63
CA ASN A 63 1.57 -5.20 -8.06
C ASN A 63 1.50 -4.90 -9.57
N ARG A 64 2.59 -4.40 -10.19
CA ARG A 64 2.65 -4.23 -11.65
C ARG A 64 2.56 -5.56 -12.41
N LYS A 65 3.20 -6.63 -11.91
CA LYS A 65 3.15 -7.97 -12.53
C LYS A 65 1.76 -8.59 -12.49
N ILE A 66 0.93 -8.23 -11.50
CA ILE A 66 -0.44 -8.75 -11.38
C ILE A 66 -1.34 -8.24 -12.53
N VAL A 67 -1.08 -7.05 -13.07
CA VAL A 67 -1.81 -6.52 -14.23
C VAL A 67 -1.50 -7.32 -15.51
N SER A 68 -0.35 -8.02 -15.57
CA SER A 68 0.08 -8.80 -16.74
C SER A 68 0.12 -10.32 -16.52
N SER A 69 -0.13 -10.81 -15.30
CA SER A 69 -0.07 -12.24 -14.99
C SER A 69 -0.99 -12.61 -13.83
N SER A 70 -2.21 -13.00 -14.18
CA SER A 70 -3.09 -13.81 -13.34
C SER A 70 -2.44 -15.17 -13.12
N CYS A 71 -1.74 -15.33 -11.99
CA CYS A 71 -1.52 -16.58 -11.24
C CYS A 71 -0.20 -16.51 -10.47
N GLN A 72 -0.19 -16.07 -9.20
CA GLN A 72 0.82 -16.49 -8.24
C GLN A 72 0.19 -16.65 -6.84
N LYS A 73 -0.32 -17.86 -6.64
CA LYS A 73 -0.23 -18.73 -5.46
C LYS A 73 0.05 -18.02 -4.14
N ILE A 74 -0.99 -17.98 -3.30
CA ILE A 74 -0.84 -17.85 -1.84
C ILE A 74 -0.30 -19.22 -1.37
N ASP A 75 1.02 -19.34 -1.28
CA ASP A 75 1.65 -20.47 -0.63
C ASP A 75 1.36 -20.38 0.87
N LYS A 76 0.39 -21.19 1.29
CA LYS A 76 0.17 -21.66 2.64
C LYS A 76 1.47 -22.34 3.10
N CYS A 77 2.09 -21.90 4.19
CA CYS A 77 2.65 -22.79 5.22
C CYS A 77 3.30 -22.02 6.39
N ASN A 78 2.81 -22.42 7.58
CA ASN A 78 3.34 -22.29 8.94
C ASN A 78 3.33 -20.91 9.62
#